data_AF-A0A5C8BB15-F1
#
_entry.id   AF-A0A5C8BB15-F1
#
_cell.length_a   1.000
_cell.length_b   1.000
_cell.length_c   1.000
_cell.angle_alpha   90.00
_cell.angle_beta   90.00
_cell.angle_gamma   90.00
#
_symmetry.space_group_name_H-M   'P 1'
#
loop_
_entity.id
_entity.type
_entity.pdbx_description
1 polymer ?
#
loop_
_entity_poly.entity_id
_entity_poly.type
_entity_poly.pdbx_seq_one_letter_code
_entity_poly.pdbx_strand_id
1 'polypeptide(L)'
;MRRLWLLFAQTITVGLALWFIVTSLKPEWVRQGLNSSKNISFSSTATIKESNRTLPIAQSSYRNAAQRSMPSVVNIGTSKDESASAHPLQNDPFFKKFFGDQLPQKSERPASSGSGVIVSPEGHIITN
;
A
#
# COMPACT_ATOMS: atom_id res chain seq x y z
N MET A 1 -48.30 27.01 21.84
CA MET A 1 -47.42 25.90 21.41
C MET A 1 -47.64 25.41 19.97
N ARG A 2 -48.88 25.17 19.50
CA ARG A 2 -49.12 24.66 18.11
C ARG A 2 -48.73 25.60 16.96
N ARG A 3 -48.88 26.92 17.13
CA ARG A 3 -48.54 27.90 16.08
C ARG A 3 -47.04 28.00 15.80
N LEU A 4 -46.21 27.85 16.84
CA LEU A 4 -44.75 27.78 16.69
C LEU A 4 -44.32 26.52 15.94
N TRP A 5 -45.03 25.40 16.16
CA TRP A 5 -44.77 24.14 15.45
C TRP A 5 -45.10 24.23 13.96
N LEU A 6 -46.19 24.92 13.59
CA LEU A 6 -46.55 25.16 12.18
C LEU A 6 -45.55 26.10 11.48
N LEU A 7 -45.06 27.14 12.17
CA LEU A 7 -44.01 28.01 11.62
C LEU A 7 -42.70 27.25 11.41
N PHE A 8 -42.32 26.39 12.36
CA PHE A 8 -41.13 25.54 12.25
C PHE A 8 -41.24 24.58 11.05
N ALA A 9 -42.36 23.86 10.93
CA ALA A 9 -42.61 22.96 9.81
C ALA A 9 -42.55 23.70 8.47
N GLN A 10 -43.19 24.87 8.38
CA GLN A 10 -43.21 25.69 7.17
C GLN A 10 -41.80 26.18 6.78
N THR A 11 -40.99 26.62 7.73
CA THR A 11 -39.60 27.06 7.44
C THR A 11 -38.73 25.90 6.93
N ILE A 12 -38.88 24.70 7.48
CA ILE A 12 -38.17 23.50 7.04
C ILE A 12 -38.60 23.12 5.62
N THR A 13 -39.90 23.14 5.33
CA THR A 13 -40.42 22.81 4.00
C THR A 13 -39.91 23.80 2.94
N VAL A 14 -39.91 25.09 3.23
CA VAL A 14 -39.40 26.12 2.31
C VAL A 14 -37.89 25.98 2.11
N GLY A 15 -37.13 25.70 3.18
CA GLY A 15 -35.68 25.46 3.10
C GLY A 15 -35.33 24.26 2.23
N LEU A 16 -36.04 23.13 2.40
CA LEU A 16 -35.86 21.92 1.59
C LEU A 16 -36.23 22.14 0.13
N ALA A 17 -37.33 22.86 -0.15
CA ALA A 17 -37.75 23.16 -1.51
C ALA A 17 -36.71 24.02 -2.24
N LEU A 18 -36.16 25.04 -1.57
CA LEU A 18 -35.07 25.87 -2.12
C LEU A 18 -33.80 25.05 -2.36
N TRP A 19 -33.40 24.22 -1.39
CA TRP A 19 -32.23 23.35 -1.54
C TRP A 19 -32.39 22.40 -2.74
N PHE A 20 -33.56 21.76 -2.88
CA PHE A 20 -33.88 20.88 -3.99
C PHE A 20 -33.87 21.59 -5.36
N ILE A 21 -34.36 22.83 -5.42
CA ILE A 21 -34.27 23.66 -6.64
C ILE A 21 -32.80 23.92 -7.00
N VAL A 22 -31.97 24.28 -6.01
CA VAL A 22 -30.55 24.58 -6.24
C VAL A 22 -29.79 23.34 -6.70
N THR A 23 -30.07 22.17 -6.12
CA THR A 23 -29.44 20.91 -6.53
C THR A 23 -29.92 20.46 -7.91
N SER A 24 -31.14 20.80 -8.32
CA SER A 24 -31.73 20.38 -9.60
C SER A 24 -31.31 21.23 -10.81
N LEU A 25 -31.15 22.55 -10.65
CA LEU A 25 -30.82 23.45 -11.79
C LEU A 25 -29.32 23.54 -12.12
N LYS A 26 -28.41 23.28 -11.17
CA LYS A 26 -26.97 23.19 -11.40
C LYS A 26 -26.30 22.15 -10.48
N PRO A 27 -26.25 20.86 -10.86
CA PRO A 27 -25.61 19.81 -10.06
C PRO A 27 -24.09 20.02 -9.86
N GLU A 28 -23.46 20.91 -10.65
CA GLU A 28 -22.03 21.22 -10.58
C GLU A 28 -21.61 21.91 -9.26
N TRP A 29 -22.47 22.72 -8.62
CA TRP A 29 -22.13 23.41 -7.36
C TRP A 29 -22.19 22.48 -6.14
N VAL A 30 -23.07 21.48 -6.18
CA VAL A 30 -23.15 20.41 -5.17
C VAL A 30 -21.92 19.50 -5.25
N ARG A 31 -21.46 19.21 -6.47
CA ARG A 31 -20.20 18.47 -6.70
C ARG A 31 -18.98 19.27 -6.24
N GLN A 32 -18.99 20.60 -6.35
CA GLN A 32 -17.89 21.44 -5.87
C GLN A 32 -17.74 21.46 -4.33
N GLY A 33 -18.84 21.28 -3.59
CA GLY A 33 -18.80 21.17 -2.12
C GLY A 33 -18.29 19.82 -1.59
N LEU A 34 -18.61 18.72 -2.29
CA LEU A 34 -18.13 17.37 -1.93
C LEU A 34 -16.70 17.09 -2.42
N ASN A 35 -16.25 17.79 -3.47
CA ASN A 35 -14.87 17.75 -3.95
C ASN A 35 -13.94 18.74 -3.22
N SER A 36 -14.46 19.50 -2.24
CA SER A 36 -13.65 20.36 -1.36
C SER A 36 -13.06 19.62 -0.16
N SER A 37 -13.38 18.32 0.01
CA SER A 37 -12.72 17.50 1.02
C SER A 37 -11.46 16.88 0.43
N LYS A 38 -10.35 17.60 0.64
CA LYS A 38 -9.01 17.05 0.78
C LYS A 38 -8.30 16.64 -0.51
N ASN A 39 -8.07 17.62 -1.38
CA ASN A 39 -6.71 17.78 -1.89
C ASN A 39 -5.82 18.06 -0.68
N ILE A 40 -5.26 17.02 -0.04
CA ILE A 40 -4.00 17.21 0.68
C ILE A 40 -3.06 17.73 -0.39
N SER A 41 -2.83 19.04 -0.37
CA SER A 41 -1.62 19.64 -0.90
C SER A 41 -0.48 18.97 -0.17
N PHE A 42 -0.02 17.85 -0.70
CA PHE A 42 1.40 17.56 -0.68
C PHE A 42 2.01 18.77 -1.38
N SER A 43 2.55 19.69 -0.59
CA SER A 43 3.46 20.73 -1.07
C SER A 43 4.78 20.07 -1.47
N SER A 44 4.67 19.12 -2.39
CA SER A 44 5.74 18.72 -3.27
C SER A 44 5.37 19.36 -4.59
N THR A 45 5.60 20.67 -4.69
CA THR A 45 5.93 21.27 -5.98
C THR A 45 7.29 20.68 -6.38
N ALA A 46 7.30 19.39 -6.72
CA ALA A 46 8.23 18.91 -7.70
C ALA A 46 7.75 19.55 -9.00
N THR A 47 8.33 20.69 -9.34
CA THR A 47 8.34 21.20 -10.69
C THR A 47 8.71 20.00 -11.56
N ILE A 48 7.72 19.41 -12.25
CA ILE A 48 8.02 18.44 -13.30
C ILE A 48 8.62 19.30 -14.40
N LYS A 49 9.92 19.55 -14.28
CA LYS A 49 10.75 19.99 -15.37
C LYS A 49 10.80 18.78 -16.29
N GLU A 50 9.81 18.70 -17.18
CA GLU A 50 9.85 17.79 -18.30
C GLU A 50 11.19 18.08 -18.99
N SER A 51 12.11 17.12 -18.87
CA SER A 51 13.43 17.26 -19.46
C SER A 51 13.22 17.34 -20.96
N ASN A 52 13.42 18.54 -21.51
CA ASN A 52 13.33 18.83 -22.94
C ASN A 52 14.14 17.75 -23.66
N ARG A 53 13.45 16.81 -24.32
CA ARG A 53 14.05 15.59 -24.85
C ARG A 53 14.76 15.93 -26.16
N THR A 54 15.84 16.68 -26.05
CA THR A 54 16.80 16.96 -27.11
C THR A 54 18.10 16.24 -26.77
N LEU A 55 18.01 14.93 -26.59
CA LEU A 55 19.18 14.07 -26.66
C LEU A 55 18.90 13.05 -27.76
N PRO A 56 19.86 12.81 -28.68
CA PRO A 56 19.72 11.77 -29.68
C PRO A 56 19.34 10.47 -28.98
N ILE A 57 18.50 9.66 -29.61
CA ILE A 57 18.20 8.28 -29.20
C ILE A 57 19.47 7.45 -29.41
N ALA A 58 20.54 7.77 -28.68
CA ALA A 58 21.76 7.01 -28.59
C ALA A 58 21.55 6.06 -27.42
N GLN A 59 21.11 4.83 -27.73
CA GLN A 59 21.12 3.65 -26.86
C GLN A 59 21.25 3.96 -25.36
N SER A 60 20.22 4.57 -24.77
CA SER A 60 20.30 5.04 -23.40
C SER A 60 20.22 3.83 -22.46
N SER A 61 21.35 3.45 -21.88
CA SER A 61 21.42 2.37 -20.89
C SER A 61 20.56 2.70 -19.67
N TYR A 62 19.80 1.71 -19.18
CA TYR A 62 19.05 1.81 -17.93
C TYR A 62 19.93 1.88 -16.68
N ARG A 63 21.26 1.81 -16.83
CA ARG A 63 22.23 1.87 -15.73
C ARG A 63 21.98 3.04 -14.79
N ASN A 64 21.72 4.24 -15.30
CA ASN A 64 21.49 5.42 -14.45
C ASN A 64 20.19 5.33 -13.65
N ALA A 65 19.14 4.72 -14.20
CA ALA A 65 17.90 4.49 -13.47
C ALA A 65 18.10 3.40 -12.41
N ALA A 66 18.71 2.27 -12.80
CA ALA A 66 19.02 1.18 -11.88
C ALA A 66 19.91 1.65 -10.72
N GLN A 67 21.00 2.37 -11.00
CA GLN A 67 21.92 2.88 -9.98
C GLN A 67 21.22 3.79 -8.95
N ARG A 68 20.21 4.56 -9.37
CA ARG A 68 19.41 5.37 -8.45
C ARG A 68 18.42 4.56 -7.61
N SER A 69 17.83 3.50 -8.19
CA SER A 69 16.83 2.67 -7.51
C SER A 69 17.41 1.54 -6.67
N MET A 70 18.62 1.07 -7.00
CA MET A 70 19.29 -0.07 -6.35
C MET A 70 19.38 0.04 -4.82
N PRO A 71 19.69 1.20 -4.22
CA PRO A 71 19.78 1.30 -2.76
C PRO A 71 18.45 1.02 -2.02
N SER A 72 17.30 1.15 -2.70
CA SER A 72 15.98 0.89 -2.12
C SER A 72 15.53 -0.57 -2.23
N VAL A 73 16.26 -1.41 -2.98
CA VAL A 73 15.90 -2.82 -3.19
C VAL A 73 16.61 -3.69 -2.16
N VAL A 74 15.85 -4.52 -1.45
CA VAL A 74 16.34 -5.40 -0.39
C VAL A 74 16.06 -6.86 -0.69
N ASN A 75 16.91 -7.74 -0.17
CA ASN A 75 16.65 -9.19 -0.16
C ASN A 75 15.89 -9.55 1.12
N ILE A 76 14.80 -10.29 0.99
CA ILE A 76 13.96 -10.71 2.11
C ILE A 76 14.21 -12.21 2.38
N GLY A 77 14.75 -12.51 3.55
CA GLY A 77 14.82 -13.88 4.08
C GLY A 77 13.74 -14.09 5.12
N THR A 78 12.85 -15.06 4.89
CA THR A 78 11.89 -15.49 5.91
C THR A 78 12.39 -16.79 6.54
N SER A 79 12.64 -16.79 7.84
CA SER A 79 12.77 -18.03 8.62
C SER A 79 11.39 -18.35 9.15
N LYS A 80 10.76 -19.39 8.63
CA LYS A 80 9.58 -19.93 9.30
C LYS A 80 10.11 -20.91 10.32
N ASP A 81 9.96 -20.59 11.61
CA ASP A 81 10.03 -21.60 12.65
C ASP A 81 8.82 -22.51 12.47
N GLU A 82 8.91 -23.39 11.48
CA GLU A 82 8.22 -24.65 11.52
C GLU A 82 8.80 -25.31 12.76
N SER A 83 8.13 -25.11 13.90
CA SER A 83 8.21 -26.00 15.04
C SER A 83 7.90 -27.35 14.45
N ALA A 84 8.94 -28.00 13.93
CA ALA A 84 8.86 -29.32 13.37
C ALA A 84 8.35 -30.10 14.54
N SER A 85 7.07 -30.48 14.48
CA SER A 85 6.50 -31.43 15.41
C SER A 85 7.41 -32.64 15.27
N ALA A 86 8.41 -32.73 16.13
CA ALA A 86 9.50 -33.68 16.01
C ALA A 86 8.80 -35.02 15.98
N HIS A 87 8.82 -35.66 14.81
CA HIS A 87 7.99 -36.82 14.60
C HIS A 87 8.46 -37.84 15.65
N PRO A 88 7.59 -38.43 16.48
CA PRO A 88 8.01 -39.22 17.64
C PRO A 88 9.02 -40.34 17.30
N LEU A 89 9.01 -40.83 16.05
CA LEU A 89 9.96 -41.79 15.50
C LEU A 89 11.41 -41.27 15.39
N GLN A 90 11.64 -39.95 15.32
CA GLN A 90 12.98 -39.35 15.28
C GLN A 90 13.73 -39.52 16.61
N ASN A 91 13.01 -39.76 17.71
CA ASN A 91 13.58 -40.00 19.03
C ASN A 91 13.83 -41.50 19.31
N ASP A 92 13.44 -42.41 18.40
CA ASP A 92 13.59 -43.86 18.58
C ASP A 92 15.05 -44.33 18.34
N PRO A 93 15.68 -45.06 19.28
CA PRO A 93 17.01 -45.63 19.13
C PRO A 93 17.18 -46.59 17.95
N PHE A 94 16.11 -47.25 17.49
CA PHE A 94 16.15 -48.11 16.30
C PHE A 94 16.24 -47.26 15.04
N PHE A 95 15.32 -46.30 14.87
CA PHE A 95 15.28 -45.38 13.73
C PHE A 95 16.58 -44.60 13.55
N LYS A 96 17.18 -44.12 14.66
CA LYS A 96 18.50 -43.43 14.64
C LYS A 96 19.64 -44.30 14.10
N LYS A 97 19.65 -45.61 14.34
CA LYS A 97 20.72 -46.50 13.84
C LYS A 97 20.67 -46.70 12.33
N PHE A 98 19.48 -46.64 11.71
CA PHE A 98 19.33 -46.85 10.27
C PHE A 98 19.32 -45.54 9.46
N PHE A 99 18.80 -44.45 10.06
CA PHE A 99 18.56 -43.19 9.35
C PHE A 99 19.21 -41.96 10.01
N GLY A 100 19.74 -42.07 11.22
CA GLY A 100 20.22 -40.92 12.01
C GLY A 100 21.35 -40.12 11.36
N ASP A 101 22.26 -40.79 10.65
CA ASP A 101 23.39 -40.14 9.96
C ASP A 101 23.01 -39.60 8.58
N GLN A 102 21.83 -39.93 8.06
CA GLN A 102 21.33 -39.51 6.75
C GLN A 102 20.37 -38.32 6.81
N LEU A 103 19.82 -38.01 7.99
CA LEU A 103 19.00 -36.81 8.12
C LEU A 103 19.93 -35.59 8.05
N PRO A 104 19.80 -34.73 7.02
CA PRO A 104 20.53 -33.47 7.03
C PRO A 104 20.11 -32.72 8.30
N GLN A 105 21.08 -32.44 9.17
CA GLN A 105 20.91 -31.53 10.29
C GLN A 105 20.26 -30.28 9.69
N LYS A 106 19.01 -30.02 10.07
CA LYS A 106 18.11 -29.02 9.46
C LYS A 106 18.66 -27.61 9.72
N SER A 107 19.79 -27.30 9.13
CA SER A 107 20.18 -25.95 8.77
C SER A 107 19.49 -25.71 7.43
N GLU A 108 18.15 -25.64 7.48
CA GLU A 108 17.41 -24.96 6.44
C GLU A 108 17.95 -23.53 6.45
N ARG A 109 18.93 -23.28 5.57
CA ARG A 109 19.33 -21.93 5.24
C ARG A 109 18.03 -21.18 4.99
N PRO A 110 17.78 -20.03 5.65
CA PRO A 110 16.53 -19.30 5.47
C PRO A 110 16.32 -19.12 3.97
N ALA A 111 15.27 -19.73 3.44
CA ALA A 111 14.95 -19.61 2.04
C ALA A 111 14.73 -18.12 1.78
N SER A 112 15.49 -17.54 0.85
CA SER A 112 15.23 -16.17 0.40
C SER A 112 13.80 -16.15 -0.15
N SER A 113 12.91 -15.45 0.54
CA SER A 113 11.49 -15.39 0.24
C SER A 113 11.21 -14.50 -0.96
N GLY A 114 12.14 -13.59 -1.28
CA GLY A 114 12.08 -12.75 -2.48
C GLY A 114 12.82 -11.43 -2.32
N SER A 115 12.52 -10.49 -3.21
CA SER A 115 12.99 -9.10 -3.16
C SER A 115 11.89 -8.18 -2.64
N GLY A 116 12.26 -7.17 -1.88
CA GLY A 116 11.38 -6.07 -1.48
C GLY A 116 11.90 -4.71 -1.92
N VAL A 117 11.03 -3.71 -1.87
CA VAL A 117 11.39 -2.30 -2.13
C VAL A 117 11.00 -1.44 -0.93
N ILE A 118 11.93 -0.61 -0.47
CA ILE A 118 11.69 0.41 0.57
C ILE A 118 10.98 1.60 -0.07
N VAL A 119 9.79 1.96 0.42
CA VAL A 119 8.95 3.02 -0.15
C VAL A 119 8.84 4.27 0.73
N SER A 120 9.38 4.22 1.95
CA SER A 120 9.28 5.30 2.94
C SER A 120 10.59 5.45 3.72
N PRO A 121 10.98 6.67 4.12
CA PRO A 121 12.13 6.90 5.01
C PRO A 121 12.03 6.17 6.36
N GLU A 122 10.81 5.85 6.80
CA GLU A 122 10.55 5.09 8.04
C GLU A 122 10.87 3.59 7.91
N GLY A 123 11.26 3.13 6.72
CA GLY A 123 11.66 1.73 6.48
C GLY A 123 10.52 0.80 6.07
N HIS A 124 9.39 1.30 5.59
CA HIS A 124 8.31 0.47 5.06
C HIS A 124 8.72 -0.26 3.78
N ILE A 125 8.52 -1.58 3.73
CA ILE A 125 8.89 -2.46 2.60
C ILE A 125 7.63 -3.04 1.95
N ILE A 126 7.60 -3.05 0.61
CA ILE A 126 6.58 -3.75 -0.19
C ILE A 126 7.19 -4.99 -0.84
N THR A 127 6.48 -6.11 -0.75
CA THR A 127 6.78 -7.41 -1.38
C THR A 127 5.47 -8.09 -1.80
N ASN A 128 5.54 -9.14 -2.63
CA ASN A 128 4.41 -10.03 -2.95
C ASN A 128 4.08 -10.96 -1.78
#